data_AF-A0A164G2H2-F1
#
_entry.id   AF-A0A164G2H2-F1
#
_cell.length_a   1.000
_cell.length_b   1.000
_cell.length_c   1.000
_cell.angle_alpha   90.00
_cell.angle_beta   90.00
_cell.angle_gamma   90.00
#
_symmetry.space_group_name_H-M   'P 1'
#
loop_
_entity.id
_entity.type
_entity.pdbx_description
1 polymer ?
#
loop_
_entity_poly.entity_id
_entity_poly.type
_entity_poly.pdbx_seq_one_letter_code
_entity_poly.pdbx_strand_id
1 'polypeptide(L)'
;MCRYIGFTIEGVTPDFEIFTAFLCIRQIFGRHTAEAILSEFEDILREWNLKISVVIRVVTDSGSNMIKAFDLNLPGYVEKENESENKEPDPSPDAATNQNEAASNLEMVDLELTGPVYDSLMEMIDANCSHLSHLATGVSDLATYEMSSKLRESCKAHDLQNVIKNGLNKIEAQAGAVIKRVSKIINSVRMSVNDTEAVFKAVGFRLVAKNATRWNSQLASLRSIIKAIDYDPQLQTGLNATTKKH
;
A
#
# COMPACT_ATOMS: atom_id res chain seq x y z
N MET A 1 -9.33 -15.85 11.57
CA MET A 1 -9.08 -14.49 11.04
C MET A 1 -9.98 -14.32 9.82
N CYS A 2 -10.88 -13.34 9.85
CA CYS A 2 -11.72 -13.00 8.71
C CYS A 2 -10.94 -12.07 7.78
N ARG A 3 -10.93 -12.33 6.46
CA ARG A 3 -10.42 -11.34 5.50
C ARG A 3 -11.42 -11.13 4.38
N TYR A 4 -11.29 -9.96 3.76
CA TYR A 4 -12.16 -9.49 2.70
C TYR A 4 -11.33 -9.26 1.45
N ILE A 5 -11.96 -9.47 0.30
CA ILE A 5 -11.45 -9.08 -1.00
C ILE A 5 -12.48 -8.14 -1.65
N GLY A 6 -12.01 -7.01 -2.15
CA GLY A 6 -12.86 -6.04 -2.86
C GLY A 6 -12.56 -6.07 -4.34
N PHE A 7 -13.60 -5.97 -5.16
CA PHE A 7 -13.49 -5.94 -6.61
C PHE A 7 -14.03 -4.62 -7.13
N THR A 8 -13.17 -3.90 -7.86
CA THR A 8 -13.49 -2.64 -8.53
C THR A 8 -13.09 -2.80 -9.99
N ILE A 9 -13.94 -2.31 -10.89
CA ILE A 9 -13.65 -2.28 -12.32
C ILE A 9 -13.39 -0.83 -12.74
N GLU A 10 -12.41 -0.67 -13.60
CA GLU A 10 -12.12 0.56 -14.30
C GLU A 10 -12.18 0.26 -15.80
N GLY A 11 -12.78 1.17 -16.56
CA GLY A 11 -12.97 0.97 -17.99
C GLY A 11 -13.19 2.28 -18.72
N VAL A 12 -13.38 2.14 -20.03
CA VAL A 12 -13.62 3.25 -20.94
C VAL A 12 -14.91 2.98 -21.69
N THR A 13 -15.80 3.96 -21.75
CA THR A 13 -17.05 3.88 -22.51
C THR A 13 -16.79 4.00 -24.01
N PRO A 14 -17.78 3.68 -24.88
CA PRO A 14 -17.65 3.93 -26.31
C PRO A 14 -17.36 5.41 -26.66
N ASP A 15 -17.74 6.34 -25.78
CA ASP A 15 -17.52 7.78 -25.93
C ASP A 15 -16.16 8.24 -25.37
N PHE A 16 -15.26 7.29 -25.05
CA PHE A 16 -13.94 7.51 -24.47
C PHE A 16 -13.95 8.15 -23.07
N GLU A 17 -15.04 8.00 -22.33
CA GLU A 17 -15.11 8.43 -20.94
C GLU A 17 -14.61 7.32 -20.00
N ILE A 18 -13.71 7.67 -19.08
CA ILE A 18 -13.25 6.75 -18.04
C ILE A 18 -14.34 6.61 -17.00
N PHE A 19 -14.62 5.37 -16.59
CA PHE A 19 -15.48 5.10 -15.45
C PHE A 19 -14.82 4.15 -14.47
N THR A 20 -15.21 4.30 -13.21
CA THR A 20 -14.85 3.40 -12.12
C THR A 20 -16.14 2.92 -11.47
N ALA A 21 -16.30 1.61 -11.32
CA ALA A 21 -17.44 1.02 -10.64
C ALA A 21 -16.97 0.02 -9.59
N PHE A 22 -17.50 0.17 -8.38
CA PHE A 22 -17.32 -0.82 -7.32
C PHE A 22 -18.30 -1.96 -7.53
N LEU A 23 -17.80 -3.19 -7.67
CA LEU A 23 -18.63 -4.37 -7.93
C LEU A 23 -19.12 -4.97 -6.61
N CYS A 24 -18.20 -5.37 -5.74
CA CYS A 24 -18.55 -5.95 -4.44
C CYS A 24 -17.35 -6.09 -3.49
N ILE A 25 -17.66 -6.43 -2.24
CA ILE A 25 -16.72 -6.98 -1.26
C ILE A 25 -17.18 -8.39 -0.92
N ARG A 26 -16.28 -9.37 -1.04
CA ARG A 26 -16.50 -10.76 -0.64
C ARG A 26 -15.71 -11.07 0.63
N GLN A 27 -16.34 -11.83 1.52
CA GLN A 27 -15.69 -12.38 2.71
C GLN A 27 -15.15 -13.77 2.36
N ILE A 28 -13.84 -13.96 2.44
CA ILE A 28 -13.23 -15.29 2.20
C ILE A 28 -13.01 -15.97 3.54
N PHE A 29 -13.69 -17.12 3.72
CA PHE A 29 -13.56 -17.95 4.92
C PHE A 29 -12.39 -18.94 4.78
N GLY A 30 -11.59 -19.08 5.84
CA GLY A 30 -10.49 -20.05 5.86
C GLY A 30 -9.20 -19.53 5.23
N ARG A 31 -8.50 -20.37 4.46
CA ARG A 31 -7.23 -20.03 3.81
C ARG A 31 -7.52 -19.32 2.48
N HIS A 32 -6.91 -18.16 2.26
CA HIS A 32 -6.97 -17.41 0.99
C HIS A 32 -6.04 -18.03 -0.03
N THR A 33 -6.29 -19.26 -0.43
CA THR A 33 -5.48 -19.90 -1.46
C THR A 33 -5.71 -19.20 -2.80
N ALA A 34 -4.78 -19.40 -3.74
CA ALA A 34 -4.87 -18.80 -5.07
C ALA A 34 -6.17 -19.23 -5.78
N GLU A 35 -6.55 -20.50 -5.60
CA GLU A 35 -7.73 -21.11 -6.20
C GLU A 35 -9.02 -20.50 -5.64
N ALA A 36 -9.07 -20.24 -4.33
CA ALA A 36 -10.23 -19.60 -3.71
C ALA A 36 -10.39 -18.15 -4.21
N ILE A 37 -9.29 -17.41 -4.35
CA ILE A 37 -9.31 -16.04 -4.90
C ILE A 37 -9.77 -16.04 -6.36
N LEU A 38 -9.25 -16.96 -7.18
CA LEU A 38 -9.62 -17.08 -8.58
C LEU A 38 -11.09 -17.49 -8.75
N SER A 39 -11.59 -18.41 -7.92
CA SER A 39 -13.00 -18.82 -7.93
C SER A 39 -13.93 -17.63 -7.65
N GLU A 40 -13.63 -16.84 -6.62
CA GLU A 40 -14.42 -15.65 -6.30
C GLU A 40 -14.40 -14.62 -7.43
N PHE A 41 -13.25 -14.45 -8.10
CA PHE A 41 -13.13 -13.58 -9.26
C PHE A 41 -14.02 -14.06 -10.43
N GLU A 42 -13.97 -15.35 -10.77
CA GLU A 42 -14.81 -15.92 -11.82
C GLU A 42 -16.31 -15.81 -11.50
N ASP A 43 -16.68 -16.03 -10.25
CA ASP A 43 -18.07 -15.94 -9.82
C ASP A 43 -18.61 -14.51 -9.93
N ILE A 44 -17.78 -13.50 -9.64
CA ILE A 44 -18.15 -12.09 -9.83
C ILE A 44 -18.31 -11.75 -11.31
N LEU A 45 -17.43 -12.25 -12.18
CA LEU A 45 -17.60 -12.07 -13.62
C LEU A 45 -18.92 -12.66 -14.10
N ARG A 46 -19.31 -13.85 -13.60
CA ARG A 46 -20.60 -14.47 -13.92
C ARG A 46 -21.78 -13.66 -13.37
N GLU A 47 -21.70 -13.20 -12.13
CA GLU A 47 -22.74 -12.42 -11.45
C GLU A 47 -23.04 -11.11 -12.20
N TRP A 48 -22.00 -10.42 -12.67
CA TRP A 48 -22.11 -9.18 -13.44
C TRP A 48 -22.22 -9.39 -14.95
N ASN A 49 -22.33 -10.64 -15.40
CA ASN A 49 -22.39 -11.04 -16.81
C ASN A 49 -21.25 -10.46 -17.67
N LEU A 50 -20.06 -10.36 -17.06
CA LEU A 50 -18.83 -9.89 -17.70
C LEU A 50 -18.08 -11.08 -18.31
N LYS A 51 -17.71 -10.95 -19.58
CA LYS A 51 -16.88 -11.95 -20.25
C LYS A 51 -15.42 -11.75 -19.86
N ILE A 52 -14.70 -12.83 -19.56
CA ILE A 52 -13.25 -12.73 -19.30
C ILE A 52 -12.48 -12.06 -20.45
N SER A 53 -12.97 -12.19 -21.69
CA SER A 53 -12.38 -11.56 -22.87
C SER A 53 -12.44 -10.03 -22.89
N VAL A 54 -13.29 -9.41 -22.06
CA VAL A 54 -13.30 -7.95 -21.89
C VAL A 54 -12.38 -7.49 -20.76
N VAL A 55 -11.89 -8.41 -19.93
CA VAL A 55 -10.94 -8.11 -18.87
C VAL A 55 -9.56 -8.04 -19.48
N ILE A 56 -9.08 -6.81 -19.61
CA ILE A 56 -7.77 -6.54 -20.18
C ILE A 56 -6.65 -6.80 -19.15
N ARG A 57 -6.92 -6.47 -17.88
CA ARG A 57 -5.91 -6.49 -16.83
C ARG A 57 -6.53 -6.62 -15.44
N VAL A 58 -5.83 -7.28 -14.54
CA VAL A 58 -6.16 -7.40 -13.11
C VAL A 58 -5.01 -6.82 -12.29
N VAL A 59 -5.27 -5.74 -11.56
CA VAL A 59 -4.25 -5.06 -10.73
C VAL A 59 -4.37 -5.54 -9.30
N THR A 60 -3.31 -6.12 -8.75
CA THR A 60 -3.30 -6.68 -7.38
C THR A 60 -1.98 -6.38 -6.67
N ASP A 61 -1.97 -6.48 -5.35
CA ASP A 61 -0.72 -6.43 -4.59
C ASP A 61 0.20 -7.63 -4.92
N SER A 62 1.42 -7.59 -4.39
CA SER A 62 2.42 -8.65 -4.59
C SER A 62 2.27 -9.80 -3.59
N GLY A 63 1.07 -9.97 -3.00
CA GLY A 63 0.75 -11.10 -2.16
C GLY A 63 0.92 -12.41 -2.93
N SER A 64 1.62 -13.39 -2.34
CA SER A 64 1.97 -14.64 -3.03
C SER A 64 0.77 -15.39 -3.60
N ASN A 65 -0.36 -15.37 -2.90
CA ASN A 65 -1.60 -15.99 -3.38
C ASN A 65 -2.31 -15.15 -4.46
N MET A 66 -2.19 -13.82 -4.43
CA MET A 66 -2.70 -12.94 -5.50
C MET A 66 -1.91 -13.14 -6.79
N ILE A 67 -0.58 -13.23 -6.69
CA ILE A 67 0.29 -13.55 -7.82
C ILE A 67 -0.13 -14.90 -8.41
N LYS A 68 -0.17 -15.95 -7.60
CA LYS A 68 -0.53 -17.30 -8.07
C LYS A 68 -1.93 -17.38 -8.69
N ALA A 69 -2.89 -16.61 -8.19
CA ALA A 69 -4.26 -16.62 -8.72
C ALA A 69 -4.34 -16.03 -10.14
N PHE A 70 -3.51 -15.03 -10.46
CA PHE A 70 -3.62 -14.26 -11.70
C PHE A 70 -2.37 -14.28 -12.57
N ASP A 71 -1.37 -15.12 -12.25
CA ASP A 71 -0.22 -15.42 -13.12
C ASP A 71 -0.65 -16.38 -14.25
N LEU A 72 -1.67 -15.93 -14.98
CA LEU A 72 -2.25 -16.61 -16.13
C LEU A 72 -1.94 -15.78 -17.37
N ASN A 73 -1.55 -16.47 -18.43
CA ASN A 73 -1.45 -15.86 -19.75
C ASN A 73 -2.85 -15.52 -20.25
N LEU A 74 -3.01 -14.35 -20.87
CA LEU A 74 -4.28 -13.94 -21.44
C LEU A 74 -4.78 -14.99 -22.45
N PRO A 75 -6.03 -15.46 -22.35
CA PRO A 75 -6.57 -16.42 -23.31
C PRO A 75 -6.57 -15.79 -24.72
N GLY A 76 -5.80 -16.38 -25.63
CA GLY A 76 -5.60 -15.89 -27.00
C GLY A 76 -4.16 -15.44 -27.32
N TYR A 77 -3.28 -15.34 -26.32
CA TYR A 77 -1.87 -15.02 -26.52
C TYR A 77 -1.03 -16.32 -26.62
N VAL A 78 -0.46 -16.58 -27.79
CA VAL A 78 0.54 -17.65 -27.98
C VAL A 78 1.91 -17.02 -27.80
N GLU A 79 2.61 -17.39 -26.72
CA GLU A 79 4.01 -17.00 -26.54
C GLU A 79 4.84 -17.62 -27.68
N LYS A 80 5.63 -16.80 -28.38
CA LYS A 80 6.72 -17.33 -29.21
C LYS A 80 7.80 -17.80 -28.23
N GLU A 81 7.99 -19.11 -28.15
CA GLU A 81 9.01 -19.73 -27.31
C GLU A 81 10.39 -19.14 -27.65
N ASN A 82 10.96 -18.38 -26.72
CA ASN A 82 12.39 -18.11 -26.69
C ASN A 82 12.94 -18.86 -25.47
N GLU A 83 13.82 -19.82 -25.76
CA GLU A 83 14.41 -20.71 -24.78
C GLU A 83 15.26 -19.98 -23.74
N SER A 84 15.11 -20.46 -22.49
CA SER A 84 16.03 -20.38 -21.35
C SER A 84 16.23 -19.04 -20.63
N GLU A 85 15.68 -18.94 -19.42
CA GLU A 85 16.40 -18.36 -18.27
C GLU A 85 16.10 -19.19 -17.00
N ASN A 86 17.18 -19.64 -16.37
CA ASN A 86 17.20 -20.52 -15.20
C ASN A 86 16.54 -19.85 -13.98
N LYS A 87 15.59 -20.53 -13.33
CA LYS A 87 15.09 -20.14 -12.02
C LYS A 87 15.99 -20.69 -10.91
N GLU A 88 16.67 -19.81 -10.20
CA GLU A 88 17.25 -20.15 -8.88
C GLU A 88 16.14 -20.26 -7.82
N PRO A 89 16.26 -21.16 -6.83
CA PRO A 89 15.27 -21.35 -5.77
C PRO A 89 15.51 -20.39 -4.59
N ASP A 90 14.47 -19.65 -4.18
CA ASP A 90 14.45 -18.79 -2.98
C ASP A 90 14.09 -19.61 -1.71
N PRO A 91 14.66 -19.31 -0.51
CA PRO A 91 14.52 -20.14 0.68
C PRO A 91 13.16 -20.04 1.36
N SER A 92 12.89 -21.06 2.17
CA SER A 92 11.67 -21.31 2.94
C SER A 92 11.24 -20.16 3.89
N PRO A 93 9.94 -20.02 4.19
CA PRO A 93 9.44 -19.06 5.16
C PRO A 93 9.40 -19.66 6.58
N ASP A 94 10.07 -19.01 7.52
CA ASP A 94 9.94 -19.31 8.95
C ASP A 94 9.34 -18.15 9.75
N ALA A 95 8.63 -18.57 10.80
CA ALA A 95 8.16 -17.85 11.99
C ALA A 95 6.93 -16.92 11.86
N ALA A 96 5.80 -17.51 12.28
CA ALA A 96 4.61 -16.84 12.78
C ALA A 96 4.95 -15.84 13.91
N THR A 97 4.23 -14.71 13.97
CA THR A 97 4.14 -13.90 15.19
C THR A 97 2.69 -13.47 15.41
N ASN A 98 2.19 -13.85 16.59
CA ASN A 98 0.85 -13.58 17.11
C ASN A 98 0.49 -12.09 17.05
N GLN A 99 -0.69 -11.79 16.50
CA GLN A 99 -1.31 -10.47 16.54
C GLN A 99 -2.49 -10.51 17.51
N ASN A 100 -2.35 -9.82 18.65
CA ASN A 100 -3.49 -9.48 19.49
C ASN A 100 -4.18 -8.26 18.88
N GLU A 101 -5.44 -8.44 18.48
CA GLU A 101 -6.30 -7.41 17.91
C GLU A 101 -6.97 -6.61 19.04
N ALA A 102 -6.77 -5.29 19.04
CA ALA A 102 -7.64 -4.35 19.75
C ALA A 102 -8.13 -3.31 18.74
N ALA A 103 -9.41 -3.41 18.38
CA ALA A 103 -10.08 -2.50 17.46
C ALA A 103 -10.15 -1.11 18.11
N SER A 104 -9.58 -0.11 17.43
CA SER A 104 -9.73 1.30 17.76
C SER A 104 -10.29 1.98 16.52
N ASN A 105 -11.52 2.49 16.65
CA ASN A 105 -12.16 3.34 15.66
C ASN A 105 -11.28 4.59 15.44
N LEU A 106 -10.69 4.72 14.25
CA LEU A 106 -10.03 5.94 13.81
C LEU A 106 -10.63 6.34 12.47
N GLU A 107 -11.20 7.54 12.47
CA GLU A 107 -11.76 8.28 11.35
C GLU A 107 -10.72 8.39 10.21
N MET A 108 -11.17 8.23 8.97
CA MET A 108 -10.33 8.47 7.79
C MET A 108 -10.13 9.97 7.65
N VAL A 109 -8.89 10.43 7.73
CA VAL A 109 -8.54 11.81 7.40
C VAL A 109 -7.88 11.78 6.03
N ASP A 110 -8.49 12.47 5.08
CA ASP A 110 -7.94 12.65 3.73
C ASP A 110 -6.59 13.36 3.81
N LEU A 111 -5.63 12.82 3.06
CA LEU A 111 -4.28 13.33 3.01
C LEU A 111 -4.20 14.45 1.95
N GLU A 112 -4.51 15.68 2.34
CA GLU A 112 -4.16 16.84 1.52
C GLU A 112 -2.64 17.04 1.57
N LEU A 113 -1.93 16.68 0.48
CA LEU A 113 -0.55 17.11 0.28
C LEU A 113 -0.55 18.61 -0.01
N THR A 114 -0.22 19.43 0.98
CA THR A 114 0.06 20.85 0.78
C THR A 114 1.46 21.19 1.30
N GLY A 115 2.17 22.03 0.54
CA GLY A 115 3.49 22.55 0.91
C GLY A 115 4.67 21.98 0.11
N PRO A 116 5.92 22.29 0.53
CA PRO A 116 7.14 22.15 -0.28
C PRO A 116 7.49 20.71 -0.68
N VAL A 117 6.88 19.72 -0.03
CA VAL A 117 7.02 18.30 -0.39
C VAL A 117 6.32 17.97 -1.71
N TYR A 118 5.18 18.64 -1.99
CA TYR A 118 4.50 18.54 -3.28
C TYR A 118 5.35 19.17 -4.38
N ASP A 119 5.94 20.34 -4.12
CA ASP A 119 6.78 21.06 -5.08
C ASP A 119 8.03 20.24 -5.46
N SER A 120 8.71 19.63 -4.48
CA SER A 120 9.86 18.75 -4.75
C SER A 120 9.47 17.45 -5.47
N LEU A 121 8.28 16.90 -5.23
CA LEU A 121 7.78 15.74 -5.97
C LEU A 121 7.41 16.11 -7.41
N MET A 122 6.84 17.30 -7.61
CA MET A 122 6.48 17.80 -8.94
C MET A 122 7.74 18.10 -9.77
N GLU A 123 8.76 18.72 -9.18
CA GLU A 123 10.06 18.94 -9.85
C GLU A 123 10.76 17.62 -10.23
N MET A 124 10.68 16.58 -9.40
CA MET A 124 11.24 15.26 -9.73
C MET A 124 10.46 14.56 -10.86
N ILE A 125 9.14 14.72 -10.90
CA ILE A 125 8.30 14.17 -11.97
C ILE A 125 8.58 14.91 -13.29
N ASP A 126 8.66 16.25 -13.26
CA ASP A 126 8.94 17.07 -14.42
C ASP A 126 10.35 16.82 -14.99
N ALA A 127 11.35 16.63 -14.12
CA ALA A 127 12.70 16.26 -14.53
C ALA A 127 12.71 14.89 -15.24
N ASN A 128 11.94 13.91 -14.77
CA ASN A 128 11.81 12.60 -15.42
C ASN A 128 11.02 12.67 -16.74
N CYS A 129 9.99 13.52 -16.81
CA CYS A 129 9.19 13.72 -18.03
C CYS A 129 10.02 14.39 -19.15
N SER A 130 10.88 15.35 -18.80
CA SER A 130 11.77 16.01 -19.77
C SER A 130 12.89 15.09 -20.32
N HIS A 131 13.29 14.08 -19.54
CA HIS A 131 14.26 13.09 -19.99
C HIS A 131 13.65 12.05 -20.95
N LEU A 132 12.33 11.80 -20.86
CA LEU A 132 11.59 10.93 -21.77
C LEU A 132 11.31 11.59 -23.12
N SER A 133 11.14 12.92 -23.18
CA SER A 133 10.87 13.62 -24.44
C SER A 133 12.05 13.61 -25.42
N HIS A 134 13.29 13.50 -24.91
CA HIS A 134 14.48 13.38 -25.77
C HIS A 134 14.69 11.99 -26.38
N LEU A 135 14.08 10.94 -25.82
CA LEU A 135 14.06 9.59 -26.42
C LEU A 135 12.97 9.45 -27.48
N ALA A 136 11.95 10.33 -27.47
CA ALA A 136 10.82 10.27 -28.38
C ALA A 136 11.11 10.83 -29.79
N THR A 137 12.20 11.58 -30.00
CA THR A 137 12.51 12.20 -31.29
C THR A 137 13.17 11.28 -32.33
N GLY A 138 13.14 9.95 -32.12
CA GLY A 138 13.86 8.99 -32.98
C GLY A 138 13.12 7.70 -33.34
N VAL A 139 11.80 7.59 -33.14
CA VAL A 139 11.06 6.36 -33.47
C VAL A 139 9.95 6.65 -34.47
N SER A 140 10.28 6.52 -35.75
CA SER A 140 9.35 6.53 -36.88
C SER A 140 8.78 5.14 -37.17
N ASP A 141 8.60 4.32 -36.14
CA ASP A 141 7.86 3.07 -36.24
C ASP A 141 6.58 3.23 -35.43
N LEU A 142 5.46 2.90 -36.07
CA LEU A 142 4.15 2.73 -35.44
C LEU A 142 4.34 1.69 -34.34
N ALA A 143 4.67 2.14 -33.12
CA ALA A 143 4.88 1.29 -31.97
C ALA A 143 3.57 0.55 -31.72
N THR A 144 3.50 -0.68 -32.20
CA THR A 144 2.49 -1.66 -31.81
C THR A 144 2.49 -1.65 -30.29
N TYR A 145 1.42 -1.12 -29.71
CA TYR A 145 1.22 -1.13 -28.27
C TYR A 145 1.05 -2.60 -27.87
N GLU A 146 2.16 -3.22 -27.45
CA GLU A 146 2.19 -4.60 -27.01
C GLU A 146 1.52 -4.65 -25.63
N MET A 147 0.24 -5.02 -25.66
CA MET A 147 -0.48 -5.38 -24.45
C MET A 147 0.28 -6.52 -23.78
N SER A 148 0.88 -6.26 -22.61
CA SER A 148 1.56 -7.29 -21.82
C SER A 148 0.71 -8.56 -21.78
N SER A 149 1.30 -9.68 -22.21
CA SER A 149 0.66 -11.01 -22.31
C SER A 149 0.06 -11.53 -21.00
N LYS A 150 0.50 -10.96 -19.87
CA LYS A 150 0.05 -11.31 -18.53
C LYS A 150 -1.22 -10.56 -18.14
N LEU A 151 -2.20 -11.33 -17.67
CA LEU A 151 -3.45 -10.81 -17.13
C LEU A 151 -3.21 -9.93 -15.89
N ARG A 152 -2.25 -10.31 -15.03
CA ARG A 152 -1.94 -9.57 -13.81
C ARG A 152 -0.94 -8.43 -14.03
N GLU A 153 -1.20 -7.29 -13.39
CA GLU A 153 -0.19 -6.26 -13.12
C GLU A 153 -0.02 -6.00 -11.61
N SER A 154 1.19 -5.59 -11.21
CA SER A 154 1.47 -5.17 -9.84
C SER A 154 0.83 -3.82 -9.51
N CYS A 155 0.24 -3.73 -8.33
CA CYS A 155 -0.25 -2.48 -7.78
C CYS A 155 0.92 -1.53 -7.51
N LYS A 156 1.01 -0.42 -8.27
CA LYS A 156 2.10 0.55 -8.12
C LYS A 156 2.13 1.24 -6.75
N ALA A 157 0.97 1.41 -6.12
CA ALA A 157 0.91 1.90 -4.74
C ALA A 157 1.60 0.93 -3.77
N HIS A 158 1.41 -0.38 -3.95
CA HIS A 158 2.10 -1.39 -3.17
C HIS A 158 3.61 -1.46 -3.50
N ASP A 159 3.99 -1.29 -4.76
CA ASP A 159 5.40 -1.25 -5.16
C ASP A 159 6.13 -0.05 -4.54
N LEU A 160 5.54 1.15 -4.62
CA LEU A 160 6.07 2.36 -3.98
C LEU A 160 6.22 2.17 -2.46
N GLN A 161 5.22 1.55 -1.83
CA GLN A 161 5.26 1.21 -0.41
C GLN A 161 6.43 0.26 -0.09
N ASN A 162 6.64 -0.76 -0.92
CA ASN A 162 7.75 -1.70 -0.75
C ASN A 162 9.10 -1.01 -0.92
N VAL A 163 9.24 -0.07 -1.86
CA VAL A 163 10.45 0.75 -2.03
C VAL A 163 10.73 1.55 -0.77
N ILE A 164 9.75 2.26 -0.22
CA ILE A 164 9.91 3.05 1.01
C ILE A 164 10.29 2.15 2.19
N LYS A 165 9.57 1.03 2.39
CA LYS A 165 9.84 0.07 3.46
C LYS A 165 11.27 -0.49 3.37
N ASN A 166 11.68 -0.94 2.19
CA ASN A 166 13.00 -1.53 1.97
C ASN A 166 14.10 -0.46 2.09
N GLY A 167 13.86 0.75 1.61
CA GLY A 167 14.76 1.89 1.81
C GLY A 167 14.99 2.19 3.29
N LEU A 168 13.92 2.29 4.08
CA LEU A 168 14.00 2.52 5.53
C LEU A 168 14.74 1.40 6.27
N ASN A 169 14.55 0.15 5.86
CA ASN A 169 15.28 -1.00 6.42
C ASN A 169 16.79 -0.93 6.08
N LYS A 170 17.17 -0.40 4.91
CA LYS A 170 18.59 -0.23 4.57
C LYS A 170 19.28 0.88 5.39
N ILE A 171 18.55 1.92 5.80
CA ILE A 171 19.05 3.01 6.65
C ILE A 171 18.70 2.84 8.14
N GLU A 172 18.41 1.60 8.56
CA GLU A 172 17.81 1.27 9.86
C GLU A 172 18.63 1.81 11.05
N ALA A 173 19.95 1.85 10.95
CA ALA A 173 20.85 2.28 12.04
C ALA A 173 20.49 3.67 12.58
N GLN A 174 20.06 4.59 11.72
CA GLN A 174 19.71 5.97 12.10
C GLN A 174 18.19 6.15 12.16
N ALA A 175 17.47 5.79 11.10
CA ALA A 175 16.03 6.00 11.00
C ALA A 175 15.22 4.97 11.82
N GLY A 176 15.64 3.71 11.81
CA GLY A 176 14.94 2.61 12.51
C GLY A 176 14.97 2.77 14.03
N ALA A 177 16.09 3.24 14.59
CA ALA A 177 16.20 3.54 16.01
C ALA A 177 15.21 4.63 16.45
N VAL A 178 15.08 5.71 15.67
CA VAL A 178 14.13 6.80 15.93
C VAL A 178 12.68 6.31 15.82
N ILE A 179 12.34 5.58 14.75
CA ILE A 179 10.99 5.02 14.55
C ILE A 179 10.60 4.08 15.70
N LYS A 180 11.53 3.24 16.17
CA LYS A 180 11.30 2.35 17.32
C LYS A 180 11.04 3.15 18.61
N ARG A 181 11.80 4.23 18.85
CA ARG A 181 11.60 5.10 20.02
C ARG A 181 10.26 5.82 19.98
N VAL A 182 9.92 6.44 18.86
CA VAL A 182 8.62 7.13 18.68
C VAL A 182 7.46 6.15 18.89
N SER A 183 7.56 4.95 18.32
CA SER A 183 6.53 3.91 18.51
C SER A 183 6.34 3.54 19.98
N LYS A 184 7.44 3.45 20.76
CA LYS A 184 7.38 3.19 22.21
C LYS A 184 6.70 4.32 22.97
N ILE A 185 7.03 5.58 22.66
CA ILE A 185 6.43 6.76 23.31
C ILE A 185 4.92 6.77 23.05
N ILE A 186 4.51 6.65 21.78
CA ILE A 186 3.10 6.66 21.40
C ILE A 186 2.34 5.51 22.06
N ASN A 187 2.92 4.31 22.11
CA ASN A 187 2.30 3.19 22.81
C ASN A 187 2.19 3.44 24.32
N SER A 188 3.23 4.00 24.95
CA SER A 188 3.18 4.34 26.37
C SER A 188 2.08 5.34 26.69
N VAL A 189 1.95 6.40 25.88
CA VAL A 189 0.88 7.39 26.02
C VAL A 189 -0.49 6.74 25.84
N ARG A 190 -0.70 5.96 24.78
CA ARG A 190 -2.00 5.33 24.47
C ARG A 190 -2.46 4.32 25.52
N MET A 191 -1.52 3.67 26.20
CA MET A 191 -1.82 2.74 27.30
C MET A 191 -2.12 3.46 28.62
N SER A 192 -1.90 4.77 28.69
CA SER A 192 -2.14 5.61 29.86
C SER A 192 -3.30 6.56 29.61
N VAL A 193 -4.39 6.40 30.35
CA VAL A 193 -5.57 7.27 30.24
C VAL A 193 -5.19 8.72 30.56
N ASN A 194 -4.38 8.91 31.62
CA ASN A 194 -3.91 10.22 32.06
C ASN A 194 -3.04 10.90 31.00
N ASP A 195 -2.07 10.18 30.40
CA ASP A 195 -1.19 10.77 29.39
C ASP A 195 -1.96 11.03 28.09
N THR A 196 -2.89 10.15 27.72
CA THR A 196 -3.74 10.37 26.54
C THR A 196 -4.62 11.62 26.72
N GLU A 197 -5.18 11.82 27.91
CA GLU A 197 -5.98 13.01 28.22
C GLU A 197 -5.11 14.28 28.29
N ALA A 198 -3.91 14.18 28.86
CA ALA A 198 -2.95 15.28 28.91
C ALA A 198 -2.56 15.74 27.50
N VAL A 199 -2.23 14.80 26.60
CA VAL A 199 -1.97 15.13 25.19
C VAL A 199 -3.20 15.76 24.56
N PHE A 200 -4.39 15.19 24.72
CA PHE A 200 -5.60 15.73 24.10
C PHE A 200 -5.92 17.16 24.58
N LYS A 201 -5.70 17.47 25.87
CA LYS A 201 -5.87 18.83 26.41
C LYS A 201 -4.83 19.81 25.87
N ALA A 202 -3.59 19.36 25.69
CA ALA A 202 -2.50 20.22 25.20
C ALA A 202 -2.62 20.53 23.70
N VAL A 203 -2.91 19.52 22.87
CA VAL A 203 -2.82 19.66 21.40
C VAL A 203 -4.14 19.48 20.66
N GLY A 204 -5.22 19.07 21.33
CA GLY A 204 -6.56 18.91 20.73
C GLY A 204 -6.75 17.65 19.88
N PHE A 205 -5.76 16.76 19.79
CA PHE A 205 -5.85 15.50 19.06
C PHE A 205 -5.10 14.37 19.79
N ARG A 206 -5.35 13.12 19.37
CA ARG A 206 -4.70 11.92 19.92
C ARG A 206 -3.53 11.49 19.04
N LEU A 207 -2.47 10.97 19.65
CA LEU A 207 -1.34 10.41 18.89
C LEU A 207 -1.76 9.16 18.11
N VAL A 208 -1.26 9.06 16.88
CA VAL A 208 -1.60 7.98 15.96
C VAL A 208 -0.57 6.86 16.12
N ALA A 209 -1.01 5.67 16.50
CA ALA A 209 -0.10 4.52 16.53
C ALA A 209 0.13 3.95 15.14
N LYS A 210 1.33 3.40 14.95
CA LYS A 210 1.65 2.56 13.80
C LYS A 210 0.68 1.37 13.76
N ASN A 211 0.09 1.14 12.59
CA ASN A 211 -0.74 0.00 12.28
C ASN A 211 -0.11 -0.76 11.10
N ALA A 212 0.27 -2.02 11.31
CA ALA A 212 0.92 -2.84 10.29
C ALA A 212 0.09 -3.01 9.01
N THR A 213 -1.24 -2.94 9.12
CA THR A 213 -2.19 -3.15 8.01
C THR A 213 -2.52 -1.89 7.22
N ARG A 214 -2.07 -0.70 7.64
CA ARG A 214 -2.32 0.58 6.95
C ARG A 214 -1.03 1.17 6.38
N TRP A 215 -1.00 1.38 5.06
CA TRP A 215 0.20 1.69 4.27
C TRP A 215 1.02 2.88 4.83
N ASN A 216 0.38 3.98 5.21
CA ASN A 216 1.07 5.18 5.69
C ASN A 216 1.11 5.33 7.21
N SER A 217 0.83 4.27 7.98
CA SER A 217 0.68 4.40 9.44
C SER A 217 1.99 4.78 10.16
N GLN A 218 3.15 4.40 9.62
CA GLN A 218 4.46 4.80 10.14
C GLN A 218 4.67 6.30 9.99
N LEU A 219 4.38 6.84 8.80
CA LEU A 219 4.47 8.28 8.52
C LEU A 219 3.45 9.06 9.35
N ALA A 220 2.21 8.58 9.43
CA ALA A 220 1.16 9.20 10.25
C ALA A 220 1.55 9.24 11.73
N SER A 221 2.14 8.16 12.24
CA SER A 221 2.67 8.07 13.60
C SER A 221 3.77 9.13 13.86
N LEU A 222 4.78 9.20 12.99
CA LEU A 222 5.84 10.21 13.08
C LEU A 222 5.30 11.64 12.97
N ARG A 223 4.41 11.90 12.02
CA ARG A 223 3.79 13.23 11.86
C ARG A 223 2.96 13.62 13.07
N SER A 224 2.24 12.66 13.67
CA SER A 224 1.41 12.96 14.85
C SER A 224 2.24 13.40 16.04
N ILE A 225 3.42 12.80 16.26
CA ILE A 225 4.30 13.23 17.35
C ILE A 225 5.01 14.55 17.06
N ILE A 226 5.44 14.77 15.81
CA ILE A 226 6.06 16.04 15.39
C ILE A 226 5.04 17.17 15.55
N LYS A 227 3.84 17.01 15.01
CA LYS A 227 2.75 17.99 15.13
C LYS A 227 2.40 18.29 16.59
N ALA A 228 2.45 17.28 17.46
CA ALA A 228 2.16 17.47 18.88
C ALA A 228 3.26 18.28 19.58
N ILE A 229 4.53 18.05 19.23
CA ILE A 229 5.68 18.80 19.75
C ILE A 229 5.69 20.23 19.19
N ASP A 230 5.32 20.43 17.92
CA ASP A 230 5.24 21.77 17.32
C ASP A 230 4.14 22.62 17.98
N TYR A 231 3.03 21.99 18.39
CA TYR A 231 1.93 22.66 19.07
C TYR A 231 2.23 22.96 20.54
N ASP A 232 2.84 22.00 21.24
CA ASP A 232 3.33 22.16 22.60
C ASP A 232 4.78 21.67 22.72
N PRO A 233 5.77 22.59 22.61
CA PRO A 233 7.18 22.25 22.75
C PRO A 233 7.55 21.67 24.13
N GLN A 234 6.71 21.89 25.14
CA GLN A 234 6.91 21.39 26.49
C GLN A 234 6.07 20.14 26.79
N LEU A 235 5.40 19.54 25.79
CA LEU A 235 4.52 18.38 25.96
C LEU A 235 5.20 17.24 26.75
N GLN A 236 6.49 17.03 26.50
CA GLN A 236 7.29 16.02 27.20
C GLN A 236 7.38 16.19 28.72
N THR A 237 7.13 17.39 29.26
CA THR A 237 7.21 17.65 30.71
C THR A 237 5.95 17.18 31.45
N GLY A 238 4.82 17.11 30.74
CA GLY A 238 3.52 16.71 31.31
C GLY A 238 3.20 15.23 31.18
N LEU A 239 4.04 14.43 30.49
CA LEU A 239 3.79 13.02 30.25
C LEU A 239 4.47 12.13 31.30
N ASN A 240 3.72 11.17 31.86
CA ASN A 240 4.30 10.14 32.71
C ASN A 240 5.16 9.14 31.91
N ALA A 241 4.95 9.09 30.59
CA ALA A 241 5.73 8.27 29.66
C ALA A 241 7.18 8.74 29.48
N THR A 242 7.50 9.99 29.83
CA THR A 242 8.81 10.63 29.64
C THR A 242 9.53 10.90 30.97
N THR A 243 8.84 10.82 32.10
CA THR A 243 9.47 10.91 33.42
C THR A 243 10.19 9.61 33.77
N LYS A 244 11.48 9.70 34.12
CA LYS A 244 12.23 8.55 34.65
C LYS A 244 11.56 8.10 35.95
N LYS A 245 10.99 6.90 35.96
CA LYS A 245 10.67 6.22 37.22
C LYS A 245 12.00 5.85 37.89
N HIS A 246 12.22 6.40 39.08
CA HIS A 246 13.28 5.97 39.98
C HIS A 246 13.05 4.53 40.46
#